data_AF-A0A1I0YDM5-F1
#
_entry.id   AF-A0A1I0YDM5-F1
#
_cell.length_a   1.000
_cell.length_b   1.000
_cell.length_c   1.000
_cell.angle_alpha   90.00
_cell.angle_beta   90.00
_cell.angle_gamma   90.00
#
_symmetry.space_group_name_H-M   'P 1'
#
loop_
_entity.id
_entity.type
_entity.pdbx_description
1 polymer ?
#
loop_
_entity_poly.entity_id
_entity_poly.type
_entity_poly.pdbx_seq_one_letter_code
_entity_poly.pdbx_strand_id
1 'polypeptide(L)'
;MVIDSVFEAAYDEMMSRAVQTSSGERRRRLIEGSFTNEKLLLKSVWWPAKGNLNDLHSEYELTDYKDGQRFADFAYILPGFYRGLLLEADAYGTHLRDVSRYRYGDNLERQNHLLIDGWHLLRFSRDDMLERPKRCQQTLLTALAAWGYGDSAQSVSLNLYEHAILHWCGKRKASFKPIEAQSALKIGYYTVAHALRSLASKGYLQAKSSPSGRSTSYHVMPKTNKLH
;
A
#
# COMPACT_ATOMS: atom_id res chain seq x y z
N MET A 1 -10.83 19.70 21.47
CA MET A 1 -9.86 20.79 21.25
C MET A 1 -8.41 20.27 21.16
N VAL A 2 -7.94 19.44 22.10
CA VAL A 2 -6.55 18.90 22.08
C VAL A 2 -6.29 17.90 20.95
N ILE A 3 -7.26 17.05 20.59
CA ILE A 3 -7.11 16.05 19.50
C ILE A 3 -6.93 16.75 18.13
N ASP A 4 -7.58 17.89 17.94
CA ASP A 4 -7.53 18.63 16.68
C ASP A 4 -6.13 19.24 16.47
N SER A 5 -5.54 19.85 17.51
CA SER A 5 -4.20 20.43 17.42
C SER A 5 -3.10 19.40 17.14
N VAL A 6 -3.24 18.16 17.65
CA VAL A 6 -2.25 17.09 17.40
C VAL A 6 -2.35 16.60 15.95
N PHE A 7 -3.57 16.43 15.43
CA PHE A 7 -3.75 16.08 14.02
C PHE A 7 -3.18 17.15 13.10
N GLU A 8 -3.50 18.42 13.34
CA GLU A 8 -3.03 19.53 12.49
C GLU A 8 -1.49 19.59 12.46
N ALA A 9 -0.83 19.47 13.61
CA ALA A 9 0.63 19.43 13.67
C ALA A 9 1.22 18.22 12.91
N ALA A 10 0.66 17.03 13.08
CA ALA A 10 1.11 15.82 12.38
C ALA A 10 0.89 15.93 10.86
N TYR A 11 -0.23 16.53 10.44
CA TYR A 11 -0.55 16.78 9.04
C TYR A 11 0.45 17.76 8.41
N ASP A 12 0.72 18.88 9.08
CA ASP A 12 1.65 19.89 8.60
C ASP A 12 3.07 19.33 8.49
N GLU A 13 3.49 18.50 9.44
CA GLU A 13 4.77 17.79 9.40
C GLU A 13 4.84 16.82 8.21
N MET A 14 3.81 15.99 8.03
CA MET A 14 3.72 15.04 6.92
C MET A 14 3.80 15.75 5.57
N MET A 15 3.03 16.83 5.37
CA MET A 15 3.01 17.60 4.13
C MET A 15 4.34 18.32 3.88
N SER A 16 4.93 18.92 4.91
CA SER A 16 6.26 19.55 4.81
C SER A 16 7.33 18.55 4.38
N ARG A 17 7.33 17.35 5.00
CA ARG A 17 8.23 16.25 4.63
C ARG A 17 7.98 15.77 3.19
N ALA A 18 6.72 15.67 2.76
CA ALA A 18 6.38 15.29 1.40
C ALA A 18 6.91 16.29 0.37
N VAL A 19 6.82 17.60 0.64
CA VAL A 19 7.39 18.65 -0.23
C VAL A 19 8.92 18.55 -0.29
N GLN A 20 9.58 18.36 0.86
CA GLN A 20 11.05 18.28 0.93
C GLN A 20 11.61 17.03 0.23
N THR A 21 10.87 15.91 0.26
CA THR A 21 11.32 14.62 -0.29
C THR A 21 10.82 14.37 -1.72
N SER A 22 10.01 15.27 -2.29
CA SER A 22 9.49 15.15 -3.66
C SER A 22 10.29 16.00 -4.66
N SER A 23 10.19 15.61 -5.93
CA SER A 23 10.76 16.34 -7.06
C SER A 23 9.75 16.35 -8.22
N GLY A 24 10.04 17.13 -9.27
CA GLY A 24 9.25 17.18 -10.49
C GLY A 24 7.78 17.55 -10.25
N GLU A 25 6.89 16.85 -10.95
CA GLU A 25 5.46 17.11 -10.95
C GLU A 25 4.80 16.86 -9.60
N ARG A 26 5.24 15.83 -8.85
CA ARG A 26 4.75 15.55 -7.50
C ARG A 26 4.95 16.76 -6.58
N ARG A 27 6.14 17.37 -6.61
CA ARG A 27 6.46 18.54 -5.79
C ARG A 27 5.63 19.74 -6.18
N ARG A 28 5.43 19.97 -7.48
CA ARG A 28 4.58 21.06 -7.98
C ARG A 28 3.16 20.93 -7.43
N ARG A 29 2.56 19.75 -7.54
CA ARG A 29 1.21 19.46 -7.02
C ARG A 29 1.11 19.67 -5.51
N LEU A 30 2.11 19.24 -4.74
CA LEU A 30 2.14 19.44 -3.28
C LEU A 30 2.23 20.90 -2.85
N ILE A 31 2.83 21.77 -3.67
CA ILE A 31 2.96 23.21 -3.36
C ILE A 31 1.73 24.00 -3.84
N GLU A 32 1.20 23.68 -5.02
CA GLU A 32 0.14 24.44 -5.69
C GLU A 32 -1.27 23.89 -5.41
N GLY A 33 -1.39 22.66 -4.90
CA GLY A 33 -2.64 21.94 -4.72
C GLY A 33 -3.50 22.43 -3.55
N SER A 34 -4.82 22.32 -3.70
CA SER A 34 -5.78 22.52 -2.62
C SER A 34 -6.27 21.16 -2.08
N PHE A 35 -5.74 20.75 -0.94
CA PHE A 35 -5.94 19.41 -0.36
C PHE A 35 -7.15 19.32 0.57
N THR A 36 -8.27 19.93 0.19
CA THR A 36 -9.42 20.05 1.11
C THR A 36 -10.08 18.70 1.40
N ASN A 37 -10.29 17.88 0.39
CA ASN A 37 -10.97 16.58 0.57
C ASN A 37 -10.00 15.50 1.08
N GLU A 38 -8.75 15.62 0.71
CA GLU A 38 -7.63 14.79 1.11
C GLU A 38 -7.35 14.98 2.61
N LYS A 39 -7.30 16.24 3.07
CA LYS A 39 -7.24 16.55 4.51
C LYS A 39 -8.49 16.07 5.25
N LEU A 40 -9.67 16.19 4.65
CA LEU A 40 -10.91 15.65 5.23
C LEU A 40 -10.85 14.12 5.36
N LEU A 41 -10.33 13.41 4.37
CA LEU A 41 -10.11 11.96 4.42
C LEU A 41 -9.21 11.60 5.59
N LEU A 42 -8.09 12.29 5.74
CA LEU A 42 -7.19 12.02 6.86
C LEU A 42 -7.83 12.35 8.21
N LYS A 43 -8.48 13.51 8.33
CA LYS A 43 -9.08 14.01 9.57
C LYS A 43 -10.26 13.17 10.04
N SER A 44 -11.15 12.81 9.11
CA SER A 44 -12.44 12.18 9.43
C SER A 44 -12.41 10.66 9.32
N VAL A 45 -11.47 10.08 8.56
CA VAL A 45 -11.43 8.63 8.30
C VAL A 45 -10.15 7.99 8.84
N TRP A 46 -8.99 8.44 8.38
CA TRP A 46 -7.73 7.78 8.71
C TRP A 46 -7.30 8.00 10.16
N TRP A 47 -7.21 9.25 10.60
CA TRP A 47 -6.71 9.62 11.92
C TRP A 47 -7.54 9.00 13.06
N PRO A 48 -8.89 9.00 13.02
CA PRO A 48 -9.68 8.30 14.04
C PRO A 48 -9.50 6.76 14.02
N ALA A 49 -9.09 6.18 12.89
CA ALA A 49 -8.91 4.74 12.75
C ALA A 49 -7.49 4.25 13.13
N LYS A 50 -6.44 5.00 12.79
CA LYS A 50 -5.03 4.61 13.01
C LYS A 50 -4.28 5.46 14.04
N GLY A 51 -4.74 6.66 14.34
CA GLY A 51 -4.17 7.55 15.36
C GLY A 51 -2.81 8.17 15.02
N ASN A 52 -2.29 7.96 13.80
CA ASN A 52 -1.04 8.54 13.30
C ASN A 52 -1.08 8.66 11.77
N LEU A 53 -0.14 9.39 11.16
CA LEU A 53 0.00 9.53 9.70
C LEU A 53 1.27 8.86 9.15
N ASN A 54 1.83 7.90 9.89
CA ASN A 54 3.08 7.25 9.48
C ASN A 54 2.86 6.41 8.21
N ASP A 55 3.92 6.33 7.39
CA ASP A 55 3.97 5.55 6.15
C ASP A 55 2.91 5.93 5.08
N LEU A 56 2.22 7.06 5.28
CA LEU A 56 1.40 7.70 4.25
C LEU A 56 2.25 8.63 3.39
N HIS A 57 2.06 8.51 2.08
CA HIS A 57 2.68 9.33 1.08
C HIS A 57 1.61 10.10 0.32
N SER A 58 1.56 11.42 0.47
CA SER A 58 0.64 12.29 -0.25
C SER A 58 1.04 12.46 -1.72
N GLU A 59 0.06 12.66 -2.61
CA GLU A 59 0.26 12.80 -4.05
C GLU A 59 1.22 11.71 -4.58
N TYR A 60 0.92 10.45 -4.31
CA TYR A 60 1.81 9.35 -4.65
C TYR A 60 1.81 9.13 -6.16
N GLU A 61 2.99 9.21 -6.78
CA GLU A 61 3.17 9.02 -8.21
C GLU A 61 3.03 7.53 -8.57
N LEU A 62 2.07 7.23 -9.45
CA LEU A 62 1.81 5.90 -9.94
C LEU A 62 2.56 5.69 -11.26
N THR A 63 3.43 4.69 -11.29
CA THR A 63 4.10 4.24 -12.51
C THR A 63 3.23 3.18 -13.20
N ASP A 64 2.41 3.60 -14.18
CA ASP A 64 1.51 2.77 -14.99
C ASP A 64 2.17 2.36 -16.33
N TYR A 65 1.73 1.23 -16.88
CA TYR A 65 1.95 0.68 -18.23
C TYR A 65 1.75 1.65 -19.41
N LYS A 66 1.04 2.77 -19.24
CA LYS A 66 0.69 3.74 -20.31
C LYS A 66 1.48 5.07 -20.27
N ASP A 67 2.60 5.18 -19.56
CA ASP A 67 3.47 6.38 -19.50
C ASP A 67 2.77 7.69 -19.05
N GLY A 68 1.57 7.61 -18.47
CA GLY A 68 0.86 8.78 -17.95
C GLY A 68 1.31 9.14 -16.53
N GLN A 69 1.62 10.41 -16.28
CA GLN A 69 1.84 10.93 -14.92
C GLN A 69 0.51 10.94 -14.15
N ARG A 70 0.28 9.89 -13.36
CA ARG A 70 -0.92 9.72 -12.52
C ARG A 70 -0.53 9.78 -11.05
N PHE A 71 -1.39 10.39 -10.25
CA PHE A 71 -1.18 10.56 -8.81
C PHE A 71 -2.40 10.01 -8.06
N ALA A 72 -2.13 9.34 -6.93
CA ALA A 72 -3.14 9.02 -5.93
C ALA A 72 -3.03 9.98 -4.76
N ASP A 73 -4.15 10.35 -4.14
CA ASP A 73 -4.16 11.33 -3.05
C ASP A 73 -3.26 10.88 -1.89
N PHE A 74 -3.39 9.61 -1.49
CA PHE A 74 -2.43 8.97 -0.58
C PHE A 74 -2.12 7.53 -0.96
N ALA A 75 -0.86 7.14 -0.75
CA ALA A 75 -0.44 5.75 -0.69
C ALA A 75 0.07 5.39 0.71
N TYR A 76 -0.48 4.33 1.29
CA TYR A 76 0.01 3.69 2.50
C TYR A 76 0.91 2.52 2.14
N ILE A 77 2.21 2.65 2.39
CA ILE A 77 3.23 1.71 1.93
C ILE A 77 3.97 1.14 3.11
N LEU A 78 3.79 -0.16 3.35
CA LEU A 78 4.50 -0.88 4.40
C LEU A 78 5.53 -1.85 3.82
N PRO A 79 6.67 -2.08 4.52
CA PRO A 79 7.58 -3.16 4.18
C PRO A 79 6.88 -4.52 4.12
N GLY A 80 7.25 -5.34 3.15
CA GLY A 80 6.69 -6.69 2.97
C GLY A 80 5.42 -6.77 2.12
N PHE A 81 4.91 -5.65 1.61
CA PHE A 81 3.84 -5.63 0.61
C PHE A 81 4.39 -5.42 -0.81
N TYR A 82 3.84 -6.15 -1.80
CA TYR A 82 4.21 -5.99 -3.21
C TYR A 82 3.77 -4.62 -3.76
N ARG A 83 2.54 -4.20 -3.43
CA ARG A 83 1.98 -2.84 -3.60
C ARG A 83 1.31 -2.40 -2.30
N GLY A 84 1.11 -1.10 -2.14
CA GLY A 84 0.47 -0.52 -0.95
C GLY A 84 -1.05 -0.48 -1.03
N LEU A 85 -1.63 0.29 -0.12
CA LEU A 85 -3.02 0.71 -0.15
C LEU A 85 -3.09 2.14 -0.69
N LEU A 86 -3.91 2.36 -1.71
CA LEU A 86 -4.26 3.68 -2.21
C LEU A 86 -5.55 4.16 -1.56
N LEU A 87 -5.56 5.42 -1.14
CA LEU A 87 -6.72 6.12 -0.60
C LEU A 87 -7.02 7.32 -1.48
N GLU A 88 -8.29 7.46 -1.87
CA GLU A 88 -8.74 8.59 -2.66
C GLU A 88 -10.00 9.23 -2.09
N ALA A 89 -10.01 10.56 -2.12
CA ALA A 89 -11.05 11.44 -1.66
C ALA A 89 -11.82 11.98 -2.88
N ASP A 90 -12.87 11.25 -3.28
CA ASP A 90 -13.65 11.60 -4.46
C ASP A 90 -14.55 12.81 -4.21
N ALA A 91 -14.24 13.92 -4.87
CA ALA A 91 -15.12 15.08 -4.94
C ALA A 91 -16.23 14.85 -5.98
N TYR A 92 -17.48 14.68 -5.55
CA TYR A 92 -18.61 14.71 -6.47
C TYR A 92 -18.98 16.16 -6.81
N GLY A 93 -18.82 16.57 -8.08
CA GLY A 93 -19.12 17.93 -8.55
C GLY A 93 -20.36 17.99 -9.44
N THR A 94 -21.22 18.98 -9.23
CA THR A 94 -22.47 19.21 -9.99
C THR A 94 -22.27 19.59 -11.47
N HIS A 95 -21.04 19.90 -11.90
CA HIS A 95 -20.70 20.32 -13.26
C HIS A 95 -20.35 19.18 -14.23
N LEU A 96 -20.66 17.94 -13.88
CA LEU A 96 -20.15 16.74 -14.55
C LEU A 96 -20.91 16.30 -15.82
N ARG A 97 -22.04 16.89 -16.23
CA ARG A 97 -22.96 16.20 -17.19
C ARG A 97 -22.36 15.73 -18.53
N ASP A 98 -21.44 16.47 -19.16
CA ASP A 98 -20.89 16.07 -20.48
C ASP A 98 -19.43 15.60 -20.45
N VAL A 99 -18.57 16.23 -19.64
CA VAL A 99 -17.19 15.77 -19.41
C VAL A 99 -17.16 14.46 -18.60
N SER A 100 -18.24 14.13 -17.87
CA SER A 100 -18.29 12.94 -17.03
C SER A 100 -18.18 11.64 -17.78
N ARG A 101 -18.73 11.47 -18.99
CA ARG A 101 -18.79 10.11 -19.57
C ARG A 101 -17.40 9.58 -19.89
N TYR A 102 -16.56 10.40 -20.51
CA TYR A 102 -15.18 10.05 -20.79
C TYR A 102 -14.35 9.93 -19.51
N ARG A 103 -14.44 10.91 -18.59
CA ARG A 103 -13.74 10.85 -17.30
C ARG A 103 -14.19 9.68 -16.42
N TYR A 104 -15.46 9.30 -16.50
CA TYR A 104 -16.02 8.16 -15.80
C TYR A 104 -15.47 6.86 -16.37
N GLY A 105 -15.44 6.73 -17.70
CA GLY A 105 -14.78 5.61 -18.37
C GLY A 105 -13.30 5.49 -18.00
N ASP A 106 -12.55 6.59 -18.04
CA ASP A 106 -11.13 6.63 -17.64
C ASP A 106 -10.95 6.28 -16.16
N ASN A 107 -11.82 6.77 -15.26
CA ASN A 107 -11.77 6.40 -13.84
C ASN A 107 -12.04 4.90 -13.61
N LEU A 108 -12.98 4.30 -14.35
CA LEU A 108 -13.24 2.86 -14.29
C LEU A 108 -12.04 2.06 -14.82
N GLU A 109 -11.49 2.45 -15.97
CA GLU A 109 -10.29 1.82 -16.54
C GLU A 109 -9.11 1.92 -15.58
N ARG A 110 -8.88 3.10 -14.99
CA ARG A 110 -7.82 3.34 -14.00
C ARG A 110 -8.00 2.45 -12.77
N GLN A 111 -9.20 2.35 -12.24
CA GLN A 111 -9.48 1.44 -11.12
C GLN A 111 -9.12 0.00 -11.48
N ASN A 112 -9.50 -0.47 -12.67
CA ASN A 112 -9.17 -1.82 -13.13
C ASN A 112 -7.66 -2.02 -13.23
N HIS A 113 -6.92 -1.06 -13.80
CA HIS A 113 -5.47 -1.15 -13.92
C HIS A 113 -4.77 -1.21 -12.55
N LEU A 114 -5.21 -0.39 -11.59
CA LEU A 114 -4.64 -0.41 -10.23
C LEU A 114 -4.83 -1.78 -9.56
N LEU A 115 -6.03 -2.36 -9.72
CA LEU A 115 -6.32 -3.70 -9.19
C LEU A 115 -5.50 -4.78 -9.88
N ILE A 116 -5.34 -4.72 -11.21
CA ILE A 116 -4.50 -5.64 -11.99
C ILE A 116 -3.03 -5.55 -11.54
N ASP A 117 -2.54 -4.35 -11.28
CA ASP A 117 -1.19 -4.08 -10.79
C ASP A 117 -0.95 -4.50 -9.34
N GLY A 118 -2.01 -4.96 -8.66
CA GLY A 118 -1.97 -5.50 -7.30
C GLY A 118 -2.11 -4.45 -6.20
N TRP A 119 -2.52 -3.21 -6.52
CA TRP A 119 -2.85 -2.21 -5.50
C TRP A 119 -4.15 -2.56 -4.80
N HIS A 120 -4.17 -2.37 -3.48
CA HIS A 120 -5.44 -2.22 -2.78
C HIS A 120 -5.92 -0.78 -2.93
N LEU A 121 -7.22 -0.58 -3.07
CA LEU A 121 -7.80 0.74 -3.34
C LEU A 121 -9.06 0.94 -2.50
N LEU A 122 -9.10 2.05 -1.78
CA LEU A 122 -10.32 2.56 -1.12
C LEU A 122 -10.57 3.99 -1.59
N ARG A 123 -11.81 4.24 -2.03
CA ARG A 123 -12.26 5.55 -2.48
C ARG A 123 -13.44 5.97 -1.62
N PHE A 124 -13.39 7.18 -1.09
CA PHE A 124 -14.44 7.73 -0.25
C PHE A 124 -14.99 9.00 -0.87
N SER A 125 -16.31 9.07 -1.02
CA SER A 125 -16.95 10.30 -1.47
C SER A 125 -16.85 11.37 -0.37
N ARG A 126 -16.71 12.63 -0.79
CA ARG A 126 -16.76 13.77 0.14
C ARG A 126 -18.00 13.71 1.06
N ASP A 127 -19.15 13.37 0.49
CA ASP A 127 -20.42 13.32 1.22
C ASP A 127 -20.41 12.21 2.28
N ASP A 128 -19.91 11.01 1.96
CA ASP A 128 -19.79 9.94 2.96
C ASP A 128 -18.81 10.31 4.08
N MET A 129 -17.70 11.00 3.76
CA MET A 129 -16.75 11.44 4.78
C MET A 129 -17.30 12.52 5.72
N LEU A 130 -18.26 13.34 5.26
CA LEU A 130 -18.93 14.36 6.07
C LEU A 130 -20.11 13.79 6.85
N GLU A 131 -20.99 13.07 6.16
CA GLU A 131 -22.28 12.63 6.71
C GLU A 131 -22.18 11.29 7.46
N ARG A 132 -21.27 10.41 7.03
CA ARG A 132 -21.17 9.03 7.53
C ARG A 132 -19.72 8.61 7.87
N PRO A 133 -18.92 9.45 8.56
CA PRO A 133 -17.50 9.19 8.79
C PRO A 133 -17.23 7.87 9.51
N LYS A 134 -18.10 7.47 10.46
CA LYS A 134 -17.97 6.18 11.17
C LYS A 134 -18.04 4.98 10.22
N ARG A 135 -18.86 5.05 9.17
CA ARG A 135 -18.95 3.99 8.16
C ARG A 135 -17.66 3.93 7.34
N CYS A 136 -17.11 5.07 6.94
CA CYS A 136 -15.82 5.13 6.25
C CYS A 136 -14.69 4.55 7.12
N GLN A 137 -14.66 4.89 8.41
CA GLN A 137 -13.68 4.36 9.37
C GLN A 137 -13.79 2.84 9.50
N GLN A 138 -15.01 2.30 9.64
CA GLN A 138 -15.24 0.87 9.69
C GLN A 138 -14.76 0.17 8.41
N THR A 139 -15.12 0.71 7.24
CA THR A 139 -14.63 0.19 5.95
C THR A 139 -13.11 0.18 5.90
N LEU A 140 -12.45 1.26 6.32
CA LEU A 140 -10.98 1.34 6.37
C LEU A 140 -10.42 0.26 7.30
N LEU A 141 -10.90 0.14 8.54
CA LEU A 141 -10.42 -0.85 9.50
C LEU A 141 -10.63 -2.29 9.02
N THR A 142 -11.81 -2.60 8.47
CA THR A 142 -12.11 -3.91 7.90
C THR A 142 -11.17 -4.23 6.75
N ALA A 143 -10.92 -3.27 5.86
CA ALA A 143 -10.00 -3.44 4.74
C ALA A 143 -8.54 -3.64 5.21
N LEU A 144 -8.07 -2.81 6.16
CA LEU A 144 -6.74 -2.96 6.74
C LEU A 144 -6.57 -4.34 7.39
N ALA A 145 -7.58 -4.83 8.10
CA ALA A 145 -7.56 -6.17 8.69
C ALA A 145 -7.57 -7.28 7.61
N ALA A 146 -8.47 -7.19 6.64
CA ALA A 146 -8.62 -8.19 5.58
C ALA A 146 -7.38 -8.31 4.68
N TRP A 147 -6.69 -7.19 4.43
CA TRP A 147 -5.49 -7.14 3.60
C TRP A 147 -4.18 -7.23 4.41
N GLY A 148 -4.25 -7.38 5.74
CA GLY A 148 -3.08 -7.65 6.59
C GLY A 148 -2.20 -6.42 6.88
N TYR A 149 -2.75 -5.21 6.82
CA TYR A 149 -2.14 -3.93 7.20
C TYR A 149 -2.23 -3.63 8.71
N GLY A 150 -2.65 -4.60 9.51
CA GLY A 150 -2.69 -4.45 10.97
C GLY A 150 -1.30 -4.17 11.54
N ASP A 151 -1.28 -3.57 12.73
CA ASP A 151 -0.06 -3.40 13.54
C ASP A 151 0.37 -4.77 14.07
N SER A 152 0.84 -5.65 13.18
CA SER A 152 1.65 -6.77 13.63
C SER A 152 2.88 -6.15 14.26
N ALA A 153 2.96 -6.24 15.59
CA ALA A 153 3.98 -5.71 16.49
C ALA A 153 5.42 -6.20 16.22
N GLN A 154 5.75 -6.56 14.99
CA GLN A 154 7.09 -6.72 14.48
C GLN A 154 7.12 -6.12 13.08
N SER A 155 7.65 -4.90 12.96
CA SER A 155 8.31 -4.47 11.73
C SER A 155 9.47 -5.44 11.52
N VAL A 156 9.18 -6.61 10.97
CA VAL A 156 10.20 -7.57 10.64
C VAL A 156 11.02 -6.94 9.52
N SER A 157 12.15 -6.33 9.89
CA SER A 157 13.07 -5.69 8.95
C SER A 157 13.46 -6.69 7.87
N LEU A 158 13.15 -6.37 6.62
CA LEU A 158 13.51 -7.18 5.46
C LEU A 158 14.74 -6.56 4.81
N ASN A 159 15.75 -7.38 4.51
CA ASN A 159 16.89 -6.94 3.72
C ASN A 159 16.56 -6.94 2.21
N LEU A 160 17.45 -6.35 1.41
CA LEU A 160 17.27 -6.21 -0.04
C LEU A 160 16.95 -7.54 -0.75
N TYR A 161 17.60 -8.63 -0.34
CA TYR A 161 17.38 -9.95 -0.94
C TYR A 161 16.03 -10.56 -0.56
N GLU A 162 15.60 -10.34 0.68
CA GLU A 162 14.27 -10.76 1.14
C GLU A 162 13.17 -10.01 0.39
N HIS A 163 13.34 -8.70 0.19
CA HIS A 163 12.45 -7.89 -0.65
C HIS A 163 12.41 -8.39 -2.10
N ALA A 164 13.57 -8.64 -2.71
CA ALA A 164 13.66 -9.12 -4.08
C ALA A 164 12.99 -10.49 -4.26
N ILE A 165 13.17 -11.41 -3.30
CA ILE A 165 12.53 -12.73 -3.32
C ILE A 165 11.01 -12.61 -3.18
N LEU A 166 10.52 -11.82 -2.22
CA LEU A 166 9.07 -11.60 -2.05
C LEU A 166 8.44 -10.94 -3.26
N HIS A 167 9.11 -9.94 -3.84
CA HIS A 167 8.67 -9.28 -5.07
C HIS A 167 8.59 -10.28 -6.24
N TRP A 168 9.61 -11.13 -6.39
CA TRP A 168 9.64 -12.14 -7.45
C TRP A 168 8.57 -13.22 -7.26
N CYS A 169 8.37 -13.74 -6.04
CA CYS A 169 7.38 -14.80 -5.80
C CYS A 169 5.95 -14.29 -5.72
N GLY A 170 5.71 -13.04 -5.31
CA GLY A 170 4.37 -12.44 -5.21
C GLY A 170 3.61 -12.40 -6.55
N LYS A 171 4.34 -12.40 -7.68
CA LYS A 171 3.78 -12.50 -9.03
C LYS A 171 3.34 -13.93 -9.41
N ARG A 172 3.50 -14.92 -8.53
CA ARG A 172 3.25 -16.34 -8.78
C ARG A 172 2.36 -16.95 -7.69
N LYS A 173 1.30 -17.68 -8.08
CA LYS A 173 0.41 -18.41 -7.16
C LYS A 173 0.91 -19.81 -6.77
N ALA A 174 2.22 -20.09 -6.85
CA ALA A 174 2.74 -21.46 -6.74
C ALA A 174 3.95 -21.58 -5.81
N SER A 175 4.10 -22.77 -5.20
CA SER A 175 5.34 -23.16 -4.51
C SER A 175 6.53 -23.13 -5.47
N PHE A 176 7.69 -22.72 -5.00
CA PHE A 176 8.92 -22.63 -5.80
C PHE A 176 10.10 -23.32 -5.12
N LYS A 177 11.08 -23.75 -5.91
CA LYS A 177 12.34 -24.31 -5.42
C LYS A 177 13.39 -23.19 -5.25
N PRO A 178 14.35 -23.32 -4.32
CA PRO A 178 15.43 -22.34 -4.16
C PRO A 178 16.20 -22.04 -5.45
N ILE A 179 16.38 -23.04 -6.31
CA ILE A 179 17.08 -22.88 -7.60
C ILE A 179 16.33 -21.94 -8.54
N GLU A 180 15.01 -21.88 -8.47
CA GLU A 180 14.21 -20.98 -9.31
C GLU A 180 14.41 -19.51 -8.89
N ALA A 181 14.49 -19.26 -7.58
CA ALA A 181 14.80 -17.93 -7.05
C ALA A 181 16.24 -17.51 -7.39
N GLN A 182 17.19 -18.45 -7.31
CA GLN A 182 18.58 -18.24 -7.70
C GLN A 182 18.71 -17.82 -9.17
N SER A 183 18.08 -18.59 -10.07
CA SER A 183 18.12 -18.31 -11.51
C SER A 183 17.43 -17.00 -11.87
N ALA A 184 16.29 -16.70 -11.25
CA ALA A 184 15.53 -15.50 -11.57
C ALA A 184 16.19 -14.20 -11.08
N LEU A 185 16.78 -14.23 -9.88
CA LEU A 185 17.38 -13.04 -9.28
C LEU A 185 18.88 -12.90 -9.57
N LYS A 186 19.51 -13.94 -10.16
CA LYS A 186 20.96 -14.01 -10.43
C LYS A 186 21.82 -13.80 -9.17
N ILE A 187 21.33 -14.30 -8.03
CA ILE A 187 22.01 -14.21 -6.73
C ILE A 187 22.69 -15.55 -6.42
N GLY A 188 23.79 -15.54 -5.66
CA GLY A 188 24.47 -16.76 -5.21
C GLY A 188 23.60 -17.66 -4.30
N TYR A 189 23.82 -18.97 -4.38
CA TYR A 189 23.06 -19.99 -3.64
C TYR A 189 22.97 -19.72 -2.13
N TYR A 190 24.08 -19.37 -1.48
CA TYR A 190 24.13 -19.15 -0.03
C TYR A 190 23.26 -17.96 0.40
N THR A 191 23.30 -16.86 -0.35
CA THR A 191 22.50 -15.66 -0.09
C THR A 191 21.00 -15.96 -0.25
N VAL A 192 20.62 -16.67 -1.31
CA VAL A 192 19.23 -17.10 -1.52
C VAL A 192 18.78 -18.04 -0.42
N ALA A 193 19.58 -19.04 -0.06
CA ALA A 193 19.24 -19.99 1.01
C ALA A 193 19.08 -19.30 2.36
N HIS A 194 19.94 -18.32 2.68
CA HIS A 194 19.84 -17.53 3.89
C HIS A 194 18.56 -16.68 3.90
N ALA A 195 18.30 -15.94 2.83
CA ALA A 195 17.12 -15.09 2.71
C ALA A 195 15.81 -15.91 2.75
N LEU A 196 15.75 -17.08 2.12
CA LEU A 196 14.58 -17.97 2.17
C LEU A 196 14.31 -18.53 3.56
N ARG A 197 15.37 -18.96 4.29
CA ARG A 197 15.23 -19.42 5.68
C ARG A 197 14.76 -18.29 6.60
N SER A 198 15.33 -17.10 6.42
CA SER A 198 14.94 -15.91 7.18
C SER A 198 13.49 -15.51 6.88
N LEU A 199 13.07 -15.47 5.61
CA LEU A 199 11.66 -15.24 5.25
C LEU A 199 10.71 -16.29 5.82
N ALA A 200 11.15 -17.56 5.91
CA ALA A 200 10.35 -18.61 6.52
C ALA A 200 10.24 -18.48 8.04
N SER A 201 11.32 -18.12 8.75
CA SER A 201 11.26 -17.85 10.20
C SER A 201 10.41 -16.63 10.52
N LYS A 202 10.43 -15.64 9.62
CA LYS A 202 9.61 -14.42 9.65
C LYS A 202 8.14 -14.65 9.25
N GLY A 203 7.76 -15.86 8.85
CA GLY A 203 6.38 -16.24 8.53
C GLY A 203 5.89 -15.83 7.13
N TYR A 204 6.74 -15.27 6.27
CA TYR A 204 6.36 -14.92 4.89
C TYR A 204 6.33 -16.13 3.96
N LEU A 205 7.13 -17.16 4.26
CA LEU A 205 7.21 -18.40 3.49
C LEU A 205 6.99 -19.61 4.39
N GLN A 206 6.43 -20.68 3.84
CA GLN A 206 6.43 -22.00 4.46
C GLN A 206 7.40 -22.91 3.72
N ALA A 207 8.41 -23.41 4.42
CA ALA A 207 9.34 -24.39 3.88
C ALA A 207 8.71 -25.79 3.89
N LYS A 208 8.83 -26.50 2.77
CA LYS A 208 8.57 -27.94 2.69
C LYS A 208 9.89 -28.67 2.74
N SER A 209 10.13 -29.40 3.82
CA SER A 209 11.37 -30.15 4.03
C SER A 209 11.26 -31.58 3.50
N SER A 210 12.38 -32.12 3.03
CA SER A 210 12.53 -33.55 2.79
C SER A 210 12.45 -34.33 4.12
N PRO A 211 12.27 -35.67 4.08
CA PRO A 211 12.40 -36.52 5.26
C PRO A 211 13.76 -36.37 5.98
N SER A 212 14.80 -35.94 5.26
CA SER A 212 16.13 -35.63 5.79
C SER A 212 16.29 -34.20 6.35
N GLY A 213 15.21 -33.42 6.44
CA GLY A 213 15.21 -32.08 7.05
C GLY A 213 15.66 -30.92 6.15
N ARG A 214 16.04 -31.18 4.90
CA ARG A 214 16.45 -30.13 3.94
C ARG A 214 15.23 -29.49 3.29
N SER A 215 15.11 -28.16 3.35
CA SER A 215 14.07 -27.42 2.62
C SER A 215 14.20 -27.65 1.11
N THR A 216 13.17 -28.24 0.50
CA THR A 216 13.15 -28.60 -0.93
C THR A 216 12.31 -27.64 -1.77
N SER A 217 11.27 -27.06 -1.17
CA SER A 217 10.46 -26.00 -1.78
C SER A 217 9.93 -25.04 -0.72
N TYR A 218 9.49 -23.86 -1.18
CA TYR A 218 8.88 -22.83 -0.36
C TYR A 218 7.53 -22.47 -0.96
N HIS A 219 6.55 -22.23 -0.09
CA HIS A 219 5.24 -21.71 -0.47
C HIS A 219 5.06 -20.31 0.11
N VAL A 220 4.50 -19.39 -0.66
CA VAL A 220 4.16 -18.05 -0.18
C VAL A 220 2.96 -18.17 0.73
N MET A 221 3.10 -17.75 1.98
CA MET A 221 1.96 -17.75 2.89
C MET A 221 1.09 -16.53 2.55
N PRO A 222 -0.23 -16.69 2.33
CA PRO A 222 -1.14 -15.57 2.55
C PRO A 222 -0.86 -15.13 3.99
N LYS A 223 -0.64 -13.83 4.25
CA LYS A 223 -0.51 -13.32 5.63
C LYS A 223 -1.74 -13.79 6.40
N THR A 224 -1.60 -14.92 7.09
CA THR A 224 -2.60 -15.54 7.91
C THR A 224 -2.16 -15.11 9.30
N ASN A 225 -2.92 -14.17 9.87
CA ASN A 225 -2.77 -13.81 11.26
C ASN A 225 -2.67 -15.10 12.06
N LYS A 226 -1.49 -15.40 12.62
CA LYS A 226 -1.38 -16.40 13.66
C LYS A 226 -2.14 -15.83 14.85
N LEU A 227 -3.40 -16.24 14.98
CA LEU A 227 -4.17 -16.12 16.21
C LEU A 227 -3.44 -16.99 17.25
N HIS A 228 -2.71 -16.34 18.15
CA HIS A 228 -2.32 -16.90 19.43
C HIS A 228 -2.99 -16.06 20.50
#